data_AF-A0AAP2GX99-F1
#
_entry.id   AF-A0AAP2GX99-F1
#
_cell.length_a   1.000
_cell.length_b   1.000
_cell.length_c   1.000
_cell.angle_alpha   90.00
_cell.angle_beta   90.00
_cell.angle_gamma   90.00
#
_symmetry.space_group_name_H-M   'P 1'
#
loop_
_entity.id
_entity.type
_entity.pdbx_description
1 polymer ?
#
loop_
_entity_poly.entity_id
_entity_poly.type
_entity_poly.pdbx_seq_one_letter_code
_entity_poly.pdbx_strand_id
1 'polypeptide(L)'
;LLVNRWQNESIVRPLIEKRRNAGIVVLTIPTVCEDRALRDLFAVTTVPHIVWVDAAGVIRSISSGSELNATNIEAMLAGNVNMPQKDVRERAADLMLEAPDDRI
;
A
#
# COMPACT_ATOMS: atom_id res chain seq x y z
N LEU A 1 -8.63 -18.60 2.51
CA LEU A 1 -7.93 -17.43 3.09
C LEU A 1 -7.09 -16.83 1.98
N LEU A 2 -7.17 -15.53 1.69
CA LEU A 2 -6.37 -14.95 0.61
C LEU A 2 -5.06 -14.41 1.18
N VAL A 3 -4.09 -15.31 1.30
CA VAL A 3 -2.70 -15.04 1.72
C VAL A 3 -1.84 -14.97 0.48
N ASN A 4 -0.91 -14.01 0.42
CA ASN A 4 0.02 -13.95 -0.71
C ASN A 4 0.93 -15.21 -0.73
N ARG A 5 1.55 -15.50 -1.88
CA ARG A 5 2.44 -16.67 -2.03
C ARG A 5 3.75 -16.58 -1.22
N TRP A 6 4.04 -15.42 -0.63
CA TRP A 6 5.28 -15.14 0.08
C TRP A 6 5.13 -15.21 1.60
N GLN A 7 3.93 -15.51 2.11
CA GLN A 7 3.64 -15.57 3.53
C GLN A 7 3.05 -16.91 3.96
N ASN A 8 3.39 -17.30 5.19
CA ASN A 8 2.80 -18.47 5.83
C ASN A 8 1.39 -18.14 6.32
N GLU A 9 0.42 -19.00 5.99
CA GLU A 9 -0.98 -18.85 6.38
C GLU A 9 -1.18 -18.72 7.90
N SER A 10 -0.32 -19.38 8.69
CA SER A 10 -0.34 -19.34 10.16
C SER A 10 -0.14 -17.94 10.75
N ILE A 11 0.50 -17.02 10.02
CA ILE A 11 0.72 -15.63 10.47
C ILE A 11 -0.51 -14.76 10.19
N VAL A 12 -1.19 -14.99 9.06
CA VAL A 12 -2.31 -14.16 8.60
C VAL A 12 -3.66 -14.63 9.19
N ARG A 13 -3.81 -15.93 9.41
CA ARG A 13 -5.03 -16.56 9.91
C ARG A 13 -5.53 -15.96 11.24
N PRO A 14 -4.69 -15.78 12.28
CA PRO A 14 -5.14 -15.21 13.55
C PRO A 14 -5.71 -13.80 13.41
N LEU A 15 -5.12 -12.97 12.54
CA LEU A 15 -5.60 -11.62 12.28
C LEU A 15 -7.00 -11.63 11.63
N ILE A 16 -7.20 -12.51 10.65
CA ILE A 16 -8.47 -12.63 9.92
C ILE A 16 -9.56 -13.20 10.83
N GLU A 17 -9.25 -14.21 11.64
CA GLU A 17 -10.20 -14.77 12.61
C GLU A 17 -10.58 -13.75 13.68
N LYS A 18 -9.61 -12.98 14.20
CA LYS A 18 -9.89 -11.88 15.14
C LYS A 18 -10.83 -10.83 14.53
N ARG A 19 -10.63 -10.44 13.26
CA ARG A 19 -11.53 -9.51 12.55
C ARG A 19 -12.93 -10.08 12.39
N ARG A 20 -13.04 -11.35 11.97
CA ARG A 20 -14.31 -12.06 11.84
C ARG A 20 -15.08 -12.09 13.16
N ASN A 21 -14.41 -12.43 14.26
CA ASN A 21 -15.03 -12.52 15.58
C ASN A 21 -15.45 -11.15 16.13
N ALA A 22 -14.79 -10.07 15.70
CA ALA A 22 -15.14 -8.71 16.04
C ALA A 22 -16.31 -8.13 15.20
N GLY A 23 -16.93 -8.92 14.32
CA GLY A 23 -17.98 -8.45 13.40
C GLY A 23 -17.47 -7.47 12.33
N ILE A 24 -16.15 -7.37 12.16
CA ILE A 24 -15.54 -6.55 11.11
C ILE A 24 -15.69 -7.30 9.79
N VAL A 25 -16.07 -6.56 8.74
CA VAL A 25 -16.23 -7.10 7.39
C VAL A 25 -15.00 -7.93 6.99
N VAL A 26 -15.23 -9.20 6.67
CA VAL A 26 -14.18 -10.09 6.17
C VAL A 26 -13.88 -9.69 4.74
N LEU A 27 -12.75 -9.01 4.56
CA LEU A 27 -12.24 -8.65 3.26
C LEU A 27 -11.88 -9.91 2.45
N THR A 28 -12.32 -9.96 1.19
CA THR A 28 -11.98 -11.03 0.24
C THR A 28 -10.71 -10.72 -0.56
N ILE A 29 -10.12 -9.54 -0.36
CA ILE A 29 -8.91 -9.10 -1.04
C ILE A 29 -7.64 -9.75 -0.46
N PRO A 30 -6.59 -9.92 -1.27
CA PRO A 30 -5.28 -10.35 -0.77
C PRO A 30 -4.83 -9.52 0.42
N THR A 31 -4.42 -10.22 1.48
CA THR A 31 -3.89 -9.57 2.68
C THR A 31 -2.47 -10.03 2.93
N VAL A 32 -1.60 -9.06 3.23
CA VAL A 32 -0.21 -9.28 3.62
C VAL A 32 -0.03 -8.68 5.01
N CYS A 33 0.62 -9.41 5.92
CA CYS A 33 0.92 -8.96 7.28
C CYS A 33 2.43 -8.72 7.45
N GLU A 34 2.86 -7.81 8.32
CA GLU A 34 4.28 -7.66 8.69
C GLU A 34 5.28 -7.44 7.53
N ASP A 35 4.81 -6.99 6.36
CA ASP A 35 5.69 -6.69 5.22
C ASP A 35 6.49 -5.41 5.48
N ARG A 36 7.81 -5.58 5.63
CA ARG A 36 8.74 -4.46 5.87
C ARG A 36 9.14 -3.77 4.58
N ALA A 37 9.23 -4.51 3.47
CA ALA A 37 9.65 -3.96 2.19
C ALA A 37 8.66 -2.91 1.67
N LEU A 38 7.35 -3.18 1.78
CA LEU A 38 6.31 -2.21 1.41
C LEU A 38 6.36 -0.95 2.27
N ARG A 39 6.66 -1.08 3.57
CA ARG A 39 6.78 0.07 4.46
C ARG A 39 7.93 0.99 4.05
N ASP A 40 9.05 0.41 3.63
CA ASP A 40 10.24 1.14 3.24
C ASP A 40 10.09 1.73 1.83
N LEU A 41 9.53 0.98 0.87
CA LEU A 41 9.27 1.42 -0.51
C LEU A 41 8.27 2.59 -0.59
N PHE A 42 7.23 2.59 0.25
CA PHE A 42 6.16 3.59 0.20
C PHE A 42 6.23 4.63 1.34
N ALA A 43 7.33 4.66 2.09
CA ALA A 43 7.60 5.65 3.14
C ALA A 43 6.38 5.98 4.01
N VAL A 44 5.73 4.96 4.56
CA VAL A 44 4.45 5.11 5.27
C VAL A 44 4.65 5.92 6.56
N THR A 45 4.17 7.16 6.59
CA THR A 45 4.25 8.05 7.77
C THR A 45 3.03 7.95 8.69
N THR A 46 1.85 7.79 8.11
CA THR A 46 0.57 7.67 8.86
C THR A 46 -0.40 6.73 8.16
N VAL A 47 -1.35 6.17 8.90
CA VAL A 47 -2.43 5.33 8.36
C VAL A 47 -3.78 6.07 8.44
N PRO A 48 -4.71 5.87 7.48
CA PRO A 48 -4.58 5.04 6.28
C PRO A 48 -3.59 5.61 5.25
N HIS A 49 -2.93 4.73 4.52
CA HIS A 49 -1.98 5.04 3.45
C HIS A 49 -2.36 4.22 2.23
N ILE A 50 -2.86 4.89 1.19
CA ILE A 50 -3.40 4.25 -0.01
C ILE A 50 -2.47 4.56 -1.17
N VAL A 51 -1.97 3.52 -1.84
CA VAL A 51 -1.11 3.64 -3.02
C VAL A 51 -1.90 3.18 -4.24
N TRP A 52 -2.02 4.06 -5.23
CA TRP A 52 -2.73 3.82 -6.47
C TRP A 52 -1.74 3.47 -7.58
N VAL A 53 -1.79 2.23 -8.06
CA VAL A 53 -0.85 1.69 -9.06
C VAL A 53 -1.64 1.26 -10.30
N ASP A 54 -1.21 1.71 -11.48
CA ASP A 54 -1.90 1.38 -12.73
C ASP A 54 -1.51 0.02 -13.32
N ALA A 55 -2.11 -0.33 -14.45
CA ALA A 55 -1.85 -1.59 -15.15
C ALA A 55 -0.41 -1.72 -15.69
N ALA A 56 0.34 -0.61 -15.81
CA ALA A 56 1.74 -0.59 -16.19
C ALA A 56 2.69 -0.66 -14.97
N GLY A 57 2.15 -0.75 -13.75
CA GLY A 57 2.93 -0.76 -12.52
C GLY A 57 3.41 0.62 -12.08
N VAL A 58 2.87 1.70 -12.66
CA VAL A 58 3.25 3.08 -12.33
C VAL A 58 2.40 3.60 -11.17
N ILE A 59 3.05 4.18 -10.16
CA ILE A 59 2.37 4.87 -9.06
C ILE A 59 1.73 6.15 -9.61
N ARG A 60 0.40 6.23 -9.52
CA ARG A 60 -0.38 7.40 -9.96
C ARG A 60 -0.72 8.34 -8.81
N SER A 61 -0.86 7.81 -7.59
CA SER A 61 -1.12 8.62 -6.40
C SER A 61 -0.78 7.87 -5.11
N ILE A 62 -0.42 8.64 -4.08
CA ILE A 62 -0.40 8.20 -2.69
C ILE A 62 -1.36 9.11 -1.91
N SER A 63 -2.36 8.55 -1.23
CA SER A 63 -3.44 9.32 -0.61
C SER A 63 -3.80 8.85 0.80
N SER A 64 -4.65 9.62 1.46
CA SER A 64 -5.31 9.25 2.71
C SER A 64 -6.52 8.33 2.45
N GLY A 65 -7.17 7.88 3.53
CA GLY A 65 -8.35 7.02 3.44
C GLY A 65 -9.61 7.67 2.85
N SER A 66 -9.72 9.02 2.87
CA SER A 66 -10.88 9.72 2.29
C SER A 66 -10.98 9.54 0.78
N GLU A 67 -9.83 9.33 0.13
CA GLU A 67 -9.76 9.18 -1.32
C GLU A 67 -10.09 7.77 -1.79
N LEU A 68 -10.22 6.79 -0.88
CA LEU A 68 -10.66 5.45 -1.23
C LEU A 68 -12.19 5.39 -1.33
N ASN A 69 -12.72 5.85 -2.45
CA ASN A 69 -14.15 5.87 -2.76
C ASN A 69 -14.44 5.39 -4.19
N ALA A 70 -15.71 5.10 -4.49
CA ALA A 70 -16.12 4.53 -5.78
C ALA A 70 -15.71 5.40 -6.97
N THR A 71 -15.90 6.72 -6.88
CA THR A 71 -15.56 7.66 -7.95
C THR A 71 -14.07 7.62 -8.30
N ASN A 72 -13.20 7.61 -7.29
CA ASN A 72 -11.75 7.54 -7.50
C ASN A 72 -11.29 6.17 -8.02
N ILE A 73 -11.94 5.08 -7.59
CA ILE A 73 -11.67 3.73 -8.13
C ILE A 73 -12.03 3.66 -9.61
N GLU A 74 -13.21 4.16 -10.00
CA GLU A 74 -13.63 4.19 -11.40
C GLU A 74 -12.71 5.06 -12.26
N ALA A 75 -12.31 6.23 -11.75
CA ALA A 75 -11.36 7.11 -12.41
C ALA A 75 -10.00 6.43 -12.62
N MET A 76 -9.50 5.70 -11.62
CA MET A 76 -8.28 4.90 -11.71
C MET A 76 -8.38 3.82 -12.78
N LEU A 77 -9.50 3.08 -12.82
CA LEU A 77 -9.74 2.03 -13.80
C LEU A 77 -9.87 2.57 -15.23
N ALA A 78 -10.37 3.80 -15.39
CA ALA A 78 -10.43 4.50 -16.67
C ALA A 78 -9.08 5.13 -17.10
N GLY A 79 -8.05 5.08 -16.25
CA GLY A 79 -6.75 5.70 -16.51
C GLY A 79 -6.71 7.22 -16.29
N ASN A 80 -7.78 7.80 -15.71
CA ASN A 80 -7.92 9.23 -15.46
C ASN A 80 -7.64 9.54 -14.00
N VAL A 81 -6.37 9.53 -13.59
CA VAL A 81 -5.99 9.78 -12.19
C VAL A 81 -5.69 11.24 -11.95
N ASN A 82 -6.60 11.92 -11.26
CA ASN A 82 -6.38 13.24 -10.69
C ASN A 82 -6.87 13.27 -9.25
N MET A 83 -6.01 12.81 -8.32
CA MET A 83 -6.34 12.69 -6.89
C MET A 83 -5.37 13.53 -6.05
N PRO A 84 -5.82 14.08 -4.91
CA PRO A 84 -4.94 14.74 -3.94
C PRO A 84 -3.83 13.80 -3.48
N GLN A 85 -2.59 14.29 -3.51
CA GLN A 85 -1.44 13.57 -2.96
C GLN A 85 -1.34 13.84 -1.47
N LYS A 86 -1.17 12.79 -0.69
CA LYS A 86 -0.71 12.86 0.69
C LYS A 86 0.71 13.39 0.67
N ASP A 87 1.03 14.35 1.53
CA ASP A 87 2.40 14.81 1.65
C ASP A 87 3.27 13.69 2.23
N VAL A 88 4.18 13.15 1.41
CA VAL A 88 5.14 12.11 1.79
C VAL A 88 6.53 12.72 2.02
N ARG A 89 6.64 14.05 2.13
CA ARG A 89 7.92 14.73 2.36
C ARG A 89 8.39 14.50 3.80
N GLU A 90 9.13 13.41 3.99
CA GLU A 90 10.22 13.22 4.97
C GLU A 90 10.68 11.76 4.87
N ARG A 91 11.47 11.41 3.83
CA ARG A 91 12.41 10.26 3.79
C ARG A 91 13.09 10.01 2.44
N ALA A 92 12.63 10.61 1.34
CA ALA A 92 13.29 10.44 0.04
C ALA A 92 14.76 10.90 0.04
N ALA A 93 15.16 11.79 0.95
CA ALA A 93 16.54 12.20 1.14
C ALA A 93 17.44 11.12 1.76
N ASP A 94 16.88 10.22 2.58
CA ASP A 94 17.66 9.17 3.26
C ASP A 94 17.87 7.94 2.35
N LEU A 95 16.91 7.63 1.48
CA LEU A 95 17.01 6.48 0.54
C LEU A 95 17.87 6.75 -0.69
N MET A 96 18.22 8.00 -0.98
CA MET A 96 19.11 8.36 -2.11
C MET A 96 20.59 8.48 -1.71
N LEU A 97 20.94 8.31 -0.43
CA LEU A 97 22.33 8.42 0.05
C LEU A 97 23.16 7.13 -0.07
N GLU A 98 22.59 6.04 -0.60
CA GLU A 98 23.31 4.77 -0.81
C GLU A 98 23.40 4.33 -2.29
N ALA A 99 23.47 5.28 -3.23
CA ALA A 99 24.08 4.95 -4.51
C ALA A 99 25.61 4.89 -4.30
N PRO A 100 26.30 3.77 -4.58
CA PRO A 100 27.76 3.72 -4.49
C PRO A 100 28.35 4.73 -5.47
N ASP A 101 29.27 5.55 -4.96
CA ASP A 101 30.07 6.50 -5.74
C ASP A 101 30.95 5.72 -6.72
N ASP A 102 30.43 5.48 -7.93
CA ASP A 102 31.24 5.09 -9.09
C ASP A 102 32.08 6.30 -9.51
N ARG A 103 33.17 6.54 -8.77
CA ARG A 103 34.27 7.39 -9.21
C ARG A 103 35.47 6.54 -9.59
N ILE A 104 35.70 6.59 -10.90
CA ILE A 104 36.88 6.21 -11.69
C ILE A 104 38.18 6.68 -11.02
#